data_AF-A0A969BCF7-F1
#
_entry.id   AF-A0A969BCF7-F1
#
_cell.length_a   1.000
_cell.length_b   1.000
_cell.length_c   1.000
_cell.angle_alpha   90.00
_cell.angle_beta   90.00
_cell.angle_gamma   90.00
#
_symmetry.space_group_name_H-M   'P 1'
#
loop_
_entity.id
_entity.type
_entity.pdbx_description
1 polymer ?
#
loop_
_entity_poly.entity_id
_entity_poly.type
_entity_poly.pdbx_seq_one_letter_code
_entity_poly.pdbx_strand_id
1 'polypeptide(L)'
;MLGSILSACNTVENTSKEDKFEFLVERFAEFRILKYQVPGFDELSLNQKKLIYYLSQAALCGRDIIYDQNGKYNLMVRHSLENIYQTYTGNKENEEYKAFVVYLKKVWFSNGIHHHYGMDKFVPGFTPAYMDGLIANSDKNGFPLMGGQNLDAFKELLHKVIFDKDYMAKRVNLDPSKDLVASSACNFYLGVDQHEAENFYASMKDTDDTTPISHGLNSRLVKENGILKEEVYKLGGLYGEAIEKIIFWIEKALPYAETEHQQQELNKLIAYYKTGDLETWDEYNVLWVTDTVPLVDYVNGFIEVYGDPLGMKATWESIVNFKNMEATRRTKLISENAQWFEDNSPVAPVFKKKKVKGVTGKVITVAQLAGDCYPATPIGINLPNANWIRKEHGSKSVTIENITYAYDQVMLESGFLDEFAYNEDEKELIKKYGSVTSNLHTDLHEILGHGSGQLLPGVSDDALKNYHSTLEETRADLFALYYIYDQKLVDLGVLPEVDAAK
;
A
#
# COMPACT_ATOMS: atom_id res chain seq x y z
N MET A 1 44.00 -69.66 10.32
CA MET A 1 44.39 -68.55 9.42
C MET A 1 43.19 -67.63 9.35
N LEU A 2 43.39 -66.35 9.67
CA LEU A 2 42.38 -65.35 10.01
C LEU A 2 41.42 -65.02 8.86
N GLY A 3 40.23 -64.53 9.23
CA GLY A 3 39.34 -63.78 8.34
C GLY A 3 38.13 -63.22 9.09
N SER A 4 38.29 -62.05 9.73
CA SER A 4 37.23 -61.30 10.41
C SER A 4 36.70 -60.18 9.51
N ILE A 5 35.38 -60.02 9.55
CA ILE A 5 34.54 -59.11 8.76
C ILE A 5 34.75 -57.66 9.22
N LEU A 6 34.97 -56.74 8.27
CA LEU A 6 34.89 -55.29 8.47
C LEU A 6 33.73 -54.76 7.61
N SER A 7 32.71 -54.24 8.28
CA SER A 7 31.60 -53.48 7.71
C SER A 7 32.05 -52.01 7.58
N ALA A 8 31.98 -51.45 6.38
CA ALA A 8 32.26 -50.03 6.14
C ALA A 8 30.94 -49.31 5.81
N CYS A 9 30.56 -48.36 6.67
CA CYS A 9 29.51 -47.39 6.43
C CYS A 9 29.94 -46.41 5.32
N ASN A 10 29.18 -46.32 4.24
CA ASN A 10 29.18 -45.14 3.37
C ASN A 10 28.09 -44.19 3.87
N THR A 11 28.51 -43.14 4.56
CA THR A 11 27.70 -41.94 4.80
C THR A 11 27.53 -41.19 3.48
N VAL A 12 26.31 -41.17 2.96
CA VAL A 12 25.93 -40.27 1.86
C VAL A 12 25.82 -38.87 2.45
N GLU A 13 26.74 -37.99 2.10
CA GLU A 13 26.60 -36.55 2.33
C GLU A 13 25.39 -36.05 1.54
N ASN A 14 24.32 -35.75 2.27
CA ASN A 14 23.14 -35.11 1.74
C ASN A 14 23.39 -33.60 1.73
N THR A 15 24.11 -33.09 0.73
CA THR A 15 24.18 -31.66 0.46
C THR A 15 22.87 -31.22 -0.18
N SER A 16 21.85 -30.94 0.64
CA SER A 16 20.71 -30.14 0.18
C SER A 16 21.24 -28.75 -0.12
N LYS A 17 21.37 -28.41 -1.41
CA LYS A 17 21.39 -27.00 -1.82
C LYS A 17 20.07 -26.41 -1.34
N GLU A 18 20.11 -25.56 -0.32
CA GLU A 18 19.00 -24.64 -0.07
C GLU A 18 18.86 -23.76 -1.32
N ASP A 19 17.73 -23.87 -2.02
CA ASP A 19 17.43 -23.00 -3.14
C ASP A 19 17.35 -21.56 -2.61
N LYS A 20 18.24 -20.69 -3.11
CA LYS A 20 18.27 -19.27 -2.76
C LYS A 20 16.90 -18.64 -3.11
N PHE A 21 16.32 -17.88 -2.19
CA PHE A 21 15.05 -17.20 -2.43
C PHE A 21 15.19 -16.16 -3.55
N GLU A 22 14.47 -16.35 -4.65
CA GLU A 22 14.47 -15.42 -5.79
C GLU A 22 13.42 -14.31 -5.56
N PHE A 23 13.88 -13.09 -5.29
CA PHE A 23 13.02 -11.93 -5.03
C PHE A 23 12.37 -11.37 -6.30
N LEU A 24 13.08 -11.36 -7.43
CA LEU A 24 12.52 -10.90 -8.72
C LEU A 24 11.72 -12.02 -9.38
N VAL A 25 10.46 -11.75 -9.76
CA VAL A 25 9.61 -12.70 -10.50
C VAL A 25 9.72 -12.50 -11.99
N GLU A 26 9.53 -11.26 -12.42
CA GLU A 26 9.49 -10.90 -13.84
C GLU A 26 9.72 -9.40 -14.01
N ARG A 27 10.18 -9.02 -15.20
CA ARG A 27 10.16 -7.65 -15.70
C ARG A 27 9.35 -7.58 -16.99
N PHE A 28 8.42 -6.64 -17.08
CA PHE A 28 7.70 -6.32 -18.31
C PHE A 28 7.50 -4.81 -18.42
N ALA A 29 7.69 -4.28 -19.63
CA ALA A 29 7.68 -2.83 -19.85
C ALA A 29 8.54 -2.09 -18.81
N GLU A 30 7.99 -1.10 -18.11
CA GLU A 30 8.61 -0.34 -17.02
C GLU A 30 8.56 -1.03 -15.64
N PHE A 31 7.80 -2.14 -15.50
CA PHE A 31 7.50 -2.77 -14.23
C PHE A 31 8.45 -3.91 -13.87
N ARG A 32 8.73 -4.05 -12.57
CA ARG A 32 9.35 -5.23 -11.96
C ARG A 32 8.37 -5.81 -10.96
N ILE A 33 8.16 -7.12 -11.01
CA ILE A 33 7.34 -7.85 -10.03
C ILE A 33 8.27 -8.53 -9.04
N LEU A 34 8.09 -8.22 -7.77
CA LEU A 34 8.89 -8.75 -6.68
C LEU A 34 8.04 -9.70 -5.81
N LYS A 35 8.70 -10.64 -5.13
CA LYS A 35 8.17 -11.41 -4.01
C LYS A 35 8.86 -10.96 -2.72
N TYR A 36 8.15 -11.06 -1.62
CA TYR A 36 8.69 -10.81 -0.28
C TYR A 36 8.55 -12.07 0.57
N GLN A 37 9.44 -12.22 1.55
CA GLN A 37 9.32 -13.25 2.58
C GLN A 37 8.45 -12.75 3.73
N VAL A 38 7.92 -13.65 4.55
CA VAL A 38 7.13 -13.31 5.74
C VAL A 38 7.87 -13.79 7.00
N PRO A 39 9.03 -13.20 7.33
CA PRO A 39 9.85 -13.64 8.47
C PRO A 39 9.10 -13.47 9.79
N GLY A 40 9.27 -14.41 10.71
CA GLY A 40 8.55 -14.41 11.99
C GLY A 40 7.18 -15.11 11.95
N PHE A 41 6.69 -15.53 10.77
CA PHE A 41 5.39 -16.18 10.65
C PHE A 41 5.36 -17.57 11.28
N ASP A 42 6.43 -18.35 11.18
CA ASP A 42 6.47 -19.72 11.66
C ASP A 42 6.47 -19.82 13.19
N GLU A 43 6.98 -18.79 13.86
CA GLU A 43 7.03 -18.62 15.32
C GLU A 43 5.66 -18.24 15.92
N LEU A 44 4.71 -17.78 15.10
CA LEU A 44 3.38 -17.43 15.56
C LEU A 44 2.60 -18.63 16.09
N SER A 45 1.78 -18.40 17.12
CA SER A 45 0.83 -19.39 17.60
C SER A 45 -0.18 -19.78 16.51
N LEU A 46 -0.79 -20.96 16.64
CA LEU A 46 -1.82 -21.39 15.68
C LEU A 46 -3.00 -20.40 15.60
N ASN A 47 -3.38 -19.77 16.71
CA ASN A 47 -4.47 -18.79 16.71
C ASN A 47 -4.09 -17.51 15.96
N GLN A 48 -2.86 -17.00 16.15
CA GLN A 48 -2.36 -15.86 15.38
C GLN A 48 -2.28 -16.17 13.88
N LYS A 49 -1.81 -17.38 13.51
CA LYS A 49 -1.80 -17.83 12.10
C LYS A 49 -3.22 -17.90 11.51
N LYS A 50 -4.19 -18.38 12.27
CA LYS A 50 -5.61 -18.40 11.86
C LYS A 50 -6.18 -16.99 11.72
N LEU A 51 -5.89 -16.10 12.66
CA LEU A 51 -6.27 -14.68 12.58
C LEU A 51 -5.74 -14.04 11.30
N ILE A 52 -4.43 -14.16 11.04
CA ILE A 52 -3.79 -13.68 9.80
C ILE A 52 -4.44 -14.30 8.57
N TYR A 53 -4.69 -15.60 8.56
CA TYR A 53 -5.33 -16.27 7.42
C TYR A 53 -6.70 -15.66 7.11
N TYR A 54 -7.58 -15.53 8.11
CA TYR A 54 -8.93 -15.01 7.89
C TYR A 54 -8.91 -13.53 7.48
N LEU A 55 -8.07 -12.71 8.11
CA LEU A 55 -7.88 -11.32 7.69
C LEU A 55 -7.31 -11.22 6.27
N SER A 56 -6.42 -12.14 5.87
CA SER A 56 -5.86 -12.18 4.51
C SER A 56 -6.93 -12.55 3.49
N GLN A 57 -7.84 -13.48 3.83
CA GLN A 57 -8.98 -13.78 2.97
C GLN A 57 -9.93 -12.59 2.84
N ALA A 58 -10.19 -11.85 3.93
CA ALA A 58 -10.95 -10.61 3.88
C ALA A 58 -10.27 -9.58 2.96
N ALA A 59 -8.94 -9.44 3.04
CA ALA A 59 -8.16 -8.55 2.17
C ALA A 59 -8.33 -8.90 0.68
N LEU A 60 -8.22 -10.16 0.30
CA LEU A 60 -8.33 -10.58 -1.10
C LEU A 60 -9.72 -10.33 -1.72
N CYS A 61 -10.77 -10.25 -0.89
CA CYS A 61 -12.14 -10.03 -1.37
C CYS A 61 -12.39 -8.61 -1.92
N GLY A 62 -11.57 -7.62 -1.56
CA GLY A 62 -11.75 -6.24 -2.00
C GLY A 62 -11.08 -5.89 -3.33
N ARG A 63 -10.41 -6.84 -4.00
CA ARG A 63 -9.70 -6.56 -5.27
C ARG A 63 -10.61 -5.93 -6.33
N ASP A 64 -11.84 -6.38 -6.49
CA ASP A 64 -12.70 -5.86 -7.55
C ASP A 64 -13.25 -4.45 -7.24
N ILE A 65 -13.27 -4.06 -5.95
CA ILE A 65 -13.67 -2.72 -5.51
C ILE A 65 -12.71 -1.69 -6.10
N ILE A 66 -11.39 -1.88 -5.94
CA ILE A 66 -10.41 -0.91 -6.42
C ILE A 66 -10.39 -0.80 -7.96
N TYR A 67 -10.66 -1.90 -8.69
CA TYR A 67 -10.80 -1.82 -10.15
C TYR A 67 -11.96 -0.92 -10.54
N ASP A 68 -13.13 -1.10 -9.94
CA ASP A 68 -14.30 -0.28 -10.25
C ASP A 68 -14.09 1.18 -9.83
N GLN A 69 -13.52 1.43 -8.64
CA GLN A 69 -13.15 2.78 -8.18
C GLN A 69 -12.20 3.49 -9.15
N ASN A 70 -11.22 2.77 -9.69
CA ASN A 70 -10.27 3.33 -10.67
C ASN A 70 -10.90 3.63 -12.04
N GLY A 71 -12.12 3.15 -12.30
CA GLY A 71 -12.83 3.44 -13.55
C GLY A 71 -13.94 2.44 -13.85
N LYS A 72 -15.11 2.97 -14.22
CA LYS A 72 -16.36 2.20 -14.45
C LYS A 72 -16.31 1.07 -15.47
N TYR A 73 -15.27 1.02 -16.32
CA TYR A 73 -15.09 -0.03 -17.32
C TYR A 73 -13.94 -0.99 -17.01
N ASN A 74 -13.20 -0.79 -15.91
CA ASN A 74 -12.01 -1.57 -15.62
C ASN A 74 -12.32 -3.06 -15.40
N LEU A 75 -13.42 -3.40 -14.72
CA LEU A 75 -13.83 -4.80 -14.57
C LEU A 75 -14.23 -5.43 -15.92
N MET A 76 -14.96 -4.68 -16.76
CA MET A 76 -15.30 -5.12 -18.12
C MET A 76 -14.04 -5.37 -18.96
N VAL A 77 -13.09 -4.43 -18.96
CA VAL A 77 -11.83 -4.57 -19.68
C VAL A 77 -11.04 -5.75 -19.13
N ARG A 78 -10.80 -5.82 -17.82
CA ARG A 78 -10.04 -6.91 -17.18
C ARG A 78 -10.60 -8.27 -17.54
N HIS A 79 -11.90 -8.51 -17.32
CA HIS A 79 -12.53 -9.79 -17.62
C HIS A 79 -12.46 -10.15 -19.11
N SER A 80 -12.56 -9.16 -20.01
CA SER A 80 -12.42 -9.39 -21.45
C SER A 80 -11.01 -9.86 -21.83
N LEU A 81 -9.99 -9.18 -21.30
CA LEU A 81 -8.59 -9.52 -21.56
C LEU A 81 -8.23 -10.86 -20.91
N GLU A 82 -8.72 -11.14 -19.70
CA GLU A 82 -8.54 -12.43 -19.02
C GLU A 82 -9.18 -13.58 -19.79
N ASN A 83 -10.42 -13.40 -20.28
CA ASN A 83 -11.09 -14.39 -21.13
C ASN A 83 -10.29 -14.67 -22.40
N ILE A 84 -9.79 -13.63 -23.08
CA ILE A 84 -8.92 -13.79 -24.25
C ILE A 84 -7.66 -14.56 -23.87
N TYR A 85 -6.96 -14.15 -22.82
CA TYR A 85 -5.70 -14.78 -22.41
C TYR A 85 -5.86 -16.28 -22.11
N GLN A 86 -6.95 -16.65 -21.44
CA GLN A 86 -7.24 -18.03 -21.03
C GLN A 86 -7.72 -18.91 -22.19
N THR A 87 -8.49 -18.36 -23.14
CA THR A 87 -9.21 -19.17 -24.14
C THR A 87 -8.74 -18.97 -25.58
N TYR A 88 -7.83 -18.03 -25.85
CA TYR A 88 -7.32 -17.77 -27.20
C TYR A 88 -6.63 -19.00 -27.79
N THR A 89 -7.10 -19.41 -28.97
CA THR A 89 -6.63 -20.60 -29.70
C THR A 89 -5.71 -20.29 -30.88
N GLY A 90 -5.44 -19.00 -31.15
CA GLY A 90 -4.54 -18.58 -32.22
C GLY A 90 -3.05 -18.61 -31.82
N ASN A 91 -2.22 -17.97 -32.65
CA ASN A 91 -0.75 -17.99 -32.48
C ASN A 91 -0.28 -17.05 -31.36
N LYS A 92 0.22 -17.62 -30.25
CA LYS A 92 0.76 -16.88 -29.10
C LYS A 92 2.19 -16.37 -29.28
N GLU A 93 2.89 -16.79 -30.35
CA GLU A 93 4.23 -16.29 -30.69
C GLU A 93 4.20 -14.98 -31.49
N ASN A 94 3.02 -14.52 -31.91
CA ASN A 94 2.84 -13.27 -32.63
C ASN A 94 3.21 -12.05 -31.76
N GLU A 95 3.88 -11.06 -32.33
CA GLU A 95 4.32 -9.86 -31.60
C GLU A 95 3.16 -9.01 -31.06
N GLU A 96 2.02 -8.92 -31.77
CA GLU A 96 0.82 -8.26 -31.24
C GLU A 96 0.19 -9.06 -30.09
N TYR A 97 0.28 -10.40 -30.09
CA TYR A 97 -0.15 -11.20 -28.93
C TYR A 97 0.73 -10.91 -27.71
N LYS A 98 2.06 -10.87 -27.90
CA LYS A 98 3.00 -10.52 -26.83
C LYS A 98 2.71 -9.11 -26.29
N ALA A 99 2.43 -8.14 -27.18
CA ALA A 99 2.04 -6.79 -26.79
C ALA A 99 0.69 -6.76 -26.04
N PHE A 100 -0.28 -7.59 -26.44
CA PHE A 100 -1.54 -7.79 -25.71
C PHE A 100 -1.29 -8.34 -24.30
N VAL A 101 -0.41 -9.34 -24.15
CA VAL A 101 -0.06 -9.89 -22.83
C VAL A 101 0.59 -8.83 -21.96
N VAL A 102 1.49 -8.00 -22.51
CA VAL A 102 2.07 -6.86 -21.77
C VAL A 102 0.98 -5.89 -21.32
N TYR A 103 0.03 -5.53 -22.18
CA TYR A 103 -1.08 -4.64 -21.82
C TYR A 103 -1.95 -5.23 -20.69
N LEU A 104 -2.30 -6.51 -20.75
CA LEU A 104 -3.02 -7.20 -19.67
C LEU A 104 -2.23 -7.16 -18.35
N LYS A 105 -0.92 -7.40 -18.39
CA LYS A 105 -0.07 -7.29 -17.18
C LYS A 105 -0.04 -5.88 -16.61
N LYS A 106 -0.03 -4.84 -17.46
CA LYS A 106 -0.16 -3.44 -17.02
C LYS A 106 -1.51 -3.19 -16.32
N VAL A 107 -2.59 -3.74 -16.87
CA VAL A 107 -3.94 -3.64 -16.28
C VAL A 107 -3.99 -4.34 -14.91
N TRP A 108 -3.39 -5.53 -14.79
CA TRP A 108 -3.28 -6.23 -13.52
C TRP A 108 -2.46 -5.46 -12.48
N PHE A 109 -1.33 -4.88 -12.92
CA PHE A 109 -0.42 -4.16 -12.04
C PHE A 109 -1.02 -2.86 -11.52
N SER A 110 -1.78 -2.14 -12.34
CA SER A 110 -2.26 -0.80 -12.01
C SER A 110 -3.71 -0.76 -11.55
N ASN A 111 -4.32 -1.93 -11.31
CA ASN A 111 -5.73 -2.06 -10.93
C ASN A 111 -6.68 -1.30 -11.87
N GLY A 112 -6.38 -1.26 -13.18
CA GLY A 112 -7.10 -0.46 -14.16
C GLY A 112 -6.28 -0.16 -15.43
N ILE A 113 -6.86 0.58 -16.36
CA ILE A 113 -6.25 0.88 -17.68
C ILE A 113 -5.30 2.09 -17.69
N HIS A 114 -4.94 2.61 -16.51
CA HIS A 114 -4.11 3.80 -16.35
C HIS A 114 -2.84 3.46 -15.59
N HIS A 115 -1.77 4.20 -15.85
CA HIS A 115 -0.51 4.05 -15.13
C HIS A 115 -0.70 4.39 -13.65
N HIS A 116 -0.37 3.46 -12.75
CA HIS A 116 -0.55 3.61 -11.29
C HIS A 116 0.04 4.92 -10.71
N TYR A 117 1.21 5.35 -11.20
CA TYR A 117 1.89 6.58 -10.78
C TYR A 117 1.55 7.83 -11.64
N GLY A 118 1.78 7.78 -12.96
CA GLY A 118 1.56 8.93 -13.85
C GLY A 118 0.08 9.26 -14.16
N MET A 119 -0.86 8.38 -13.80
CA MET A 119 -2.30 8.49 -14.04
C MET A 119 -2.74 8.49 -15.51
N ASP A 120 -1.81 8.55 -16.47
CA ASP A 120 -2.11 8.50 -17.90
C ASP A 120 -2.64 7.12 -18.33
N LYS A 121 -3.58 7.11 -19.28
CA LYS A 121 -4.09 5.88 -19.86
C LYS A 121 -3.01 5.14 -20.63
N PHE A 122 -2.99 3.81 -20.53
CA PHE A 122 -2.08 2.99 -21.31
C PHE A 122 -2.39 3.05 -22.80
N VAL A 123 -1.33 3.14 -23.61
CA VAL A 123 -1.40 2.97 -25.06
C VAL A 123 -1.18 1.49 -25.40
N PRO A 124 -2.14 0.79 -26.03
CA PRO A 124 -1.97 -0.60 -26.44
C PRO A 124 -0.87 -0.75 -27.51
N GLY A 125 -0.05 -1.80 -27.38
CA GLY A 125 0.99 -2.13 -28.37
C GLY A 125 0.51 -3.03 -29.52
N PHE A 126 -0.80 -3.16 -29.71
CA PHE A 126 -1.46 -3.99 -30.72
C PHE A 126 -2.61 -3.20 -31.34
N THR A 127 -3.09 -3.60 -32.53
CA THR A 127 -4.14 -2.84 -33.23
C THR A 127 -5.57 -3.19 -32.79
N PRO A 128 -6.57 -2.30 -32.98
CA PRO A 128 -7.98 -2.64 -32.79
C PRO A 128 -8.42 -3.82 -33.65
N ALA A 129 -7.96 -3.90 -34.91
CA ALA A 129 -8.26 -5.04 -35.80
C ALA A 129 -7.68 -6.36 -35.25
N TYR A 130 -6.51 -6.31 -34.60
CA TYR A 130 -5.97 -7.48 -33.91
C TYR A 130 -6.81 -7.87 -32.70
N MET A 131 -7.32 -6.90 -31.93
CA MET A 131 -8.27 -7.16 -30.82
C MET A 131 -9.52 -7.89 -31.32
N ASP A 132 -10.09 -7.48 -32.46
CA ASP A 132 -11.22 -8.19 -33.08
C ASP A 132 -10.86 -9.65 -33.40
N GLY A 133 -9.64 -9.88 -33.91
CA GLY A 133 -9.10 -11.22 -34.15
C GLY A 133 -8.91 -12.04 -32.87
N LEU A 134 -8.43 -11.43 -31.79
CA LEU A 134 -8.33 -12.05 -30.47
C LEU A 134 -9.71 -12.48 -29.98
N ILE A 135 -10.68 -11.55 -30.00
CA ILE A 135 -12.06 -11.81 -29.63
C ILE A 135 -12.63 -12.94 -30.49
N ALA A 136 -12.44 -12.90 -31.82
CA ALA A 136 -12.91 -13.90 -32.79
C ALA A 136 -12.50 -15.33 -32.43
N ASN A 137 -11.27 -15.52 -31.92
CA ASN A 137 -10.65 -16.82 -31.67
C ASN A 137 -10.58 -17.20 -30.16
N SER A 138 -11.44 -16.59 -29.35
CA SER A 138 -11.63 -16.85 -27.92
C SER A 138 -13.06 -17.28 -27.61
N ASP A 139 -13.29 -17.86 -26.43
CA ASP A 139 -14.63 -18.28 -26.01
C ASP A 139 -15.57 -17.07 -25.90
N LYS A 140 -16.69 -17.13 -26.62
CA LYS A 140 -17.67 -16.06 -26.72
C LYS A 140 -18.51 -15.91 -25.46
N ASN A 141 -18.65 -16.99 -24.69
CA ASN A 141 -19.47 -17.01 -23.48
C ASN A 141 -18.76 -16.33 -22.29
N GLY A 142 -17.45 -16.14 -22.37
CA GLY A 142 -16.66 -15.51 -21.30
C GLY A 142 -16.60 -13.98 -21.36
N PHE A 143 -17.21 -13.32 -22.35
CA PHE A 143 -17.23 -11.86 -22.43
C PHE A 143 -18.34 -11.25 -21.55
N PRO A 144 -18.04 -10.22 -20.73
CA PRO A 144 -18.98 -9.61 -19.80
C PRO A 144 -19.95 -8.63 -20.50
N LEU A 145 -20.82 -9.15 -21.35
CA LEU A 145 -21.84 -8.39 -22.07
C LEU A 145 -22.87 -7.81 -21.08
N MET A 146 -23.18 -6.52 -21.19
CA MET A 146 -24.14 -5.84 -20.30
C MET A 146 -25.55 -5.86 -20.89
N GLY A 147 -26.56 -6.32 -20.14
CA GLY A 147 -27.98 -6.01 -20.41
C GLY A 147 -28.50 -6.26 -21.83
N GLY A 148 -28.28 -7.47 -22.39
CA GLY A 148 -28.74 -7.80 -23.75
C GLY A 148 -27.93 -7.16 -24.89
N GLN A 149 -26.81 -6.49 -24.57
CA GLN A 149 -25.84 -6.00 -25.53
C GLN A 149 -25.35 -7.14 -26.43
N ASN A 150 -25.30 -6.87 -27.73
CA ASN A 150 -24.70 -7.80 -28.68
C ASN A 150 -23.18 -7.61 -28.74
N LEU A 151 -22.48 -8.60 -29.32
CA LEU A 151 -21.02 -8.59 -29.37
C LEU A 151 -20.44 -7.41 -30.15
N ASP A 152 -21.15 -6.87 -31.14
CA ASP A 152 -20.67 -5.74 -31.94
C ASP A 152 -20.65 -4.43 -31.12
N ALA A 153 -21.75 -4.11 -30.45
CA ALA A 153 -21.83 -2.96 -29.55
C ALA A 153 -20.83 -3.07 -28.37
N PHE A 154 -20.55 -4.30 -27.92
CA PHE A 154 -19.53 -4.55 -26.92
C PHE A 154 -18.11 -4.26 -27.42
N LYS A 155 -17.76 -4.74 -28.63
CA LYS A 155 -16.47 -4.43 -29.26
C LYS A 155 -16.29 -2.93 -29.49
N GLU A 156 -17.34 -2.22 -29.92
CA GLU A 156 -17.29 -0.76 -30.09
C GLU A 156 -16.96 -0.04 -28.78
N LEU A 157 -17.61 -0.42 -27.68
CA LEU A 157 -17.33 0.14 -26.36
C LEU A 157 -15.90 -0.21 -25.90
N LEU A 158 -15.50 -1.47 -26.04
CA LEU A 158 -14.15 -1.93 -25.67
C LEU A 158 -13.09 -1.18 -26.48
N HIS A 159 -13.33 -0.95 -27.77
CA HIS A 159 -12.44 -0.20 -28.64
C HIS A 159 -12.31 1.26 -28.20
N LYS A 160 -13.43 1.92 -27.90
CA LYS A 160 -13.43 3.28 -27.38
C LYS A 160 -12.65 3.38 -26.06
N VAL A 161 -12.86 2.47 -25.13
CA VAL A 161 -12.18 2.50 -23.83
C VAL A 161 -10.67 2.29 -23.98
N ILE A 162 -10.25 1.30 -24.78
CA ILE A 162 -8.86 0.88 -24.89
C ILE A 162 -8.03 1.73 -25.87
N PHE A 163 -8.57 2.11 -27.02
CA PHE A 163 -7.78 2.69 -28.13
C PHE A 163 -8.01 4.18 -28.38
N ASP A 164 -9.15 4.75 -28.00
CA ASP A 164 -9.37 6.21 -28.13
C ASP A 164 -8.57 6.93 -27.04
N LYS A 165 -7.38 7.42 -27.36
CA LYS A 165 -6.46 8.07 -26.41
C LYS A 165 -7.08 9.25 -25.64
N ASP A 166 -8.08 9.92 -26.21
CA ASP A 166 -8.66 11.13 -25.64
C ASP A 166 -9.83 10.78 -24.69
N TYR A 167 -10.42 9.60 -24.85
CA TYR A 167 -11.45 9.09 -23.95
C TYR A 167 -10.83 8.56 -22.64
N MET A 168 -11.25 9.09 -21.49
CA MET A 168 -10.71 8.68 -20.17
C MET A 168 -9.18 8.77 -20.12
N ALA A 169 -8.60 9.84 -20.68
CA ALA A 169 -7.14 9.98 -20.87
C ALA A 169 -6.32 9.91 -19.57
N LYS A 170 -6.89 10.37 -18.43
CA LYS A 170 -6.25 10.32 -17.12
C LYS A 170 -7.18 9.71 -16.08
N ARG A 171 -6.64 8.86 -15.19
CA ARG A 171 -7.36 8.34 -14.02
C ARG A 171 -7.77 9.46 -13.09
N VAL A 172 -6.79 10.29 -12.73
CA VAL A 172 -6.93 11.50 -11.93
C VAL A 172 -6.30 12.65 -12.70
N ASN A 173 -7.05 13.73 -12.88
CA ASN A 173 -6.57 14.96 -13.50
C ASN A 173 -6.54 16.08 -12.46
N LEU A 174 -5.42 16.80 -12.41
CA LEU A 174 -5.17 17.92 -11.49
C LEU A 174 -4.87 19.23 -12.26
N ASP A 175 -5.18 19.28 -13.55
CA ASP A 175 -5.07 20.49 -14.37
C ASP A 175 -6.16 21.51 -13.97
N PRO A 176 -5.80 22.64 -13.31
CA PRO A 176 -6.78 23.58 -12.78
C PRO A 176 -7.56 24.35 -13.87
N SER A 177 -7.18 24.19 -15.14
CA SER A 177 -7.92 24.77 -16.27
C SER A 177 -9.13 23.93 -16.70
N LYS A 178 -9.29 22.72 -16.12
CA LYS A 178 -10.35 21.77 -16.45
C LYS A 178 -11.22 21.49 -15.23
N ASP A 179 -12.43 20.99 -15.48
CA ASP A 179 -13.24 20.37 -14.44
C ASP A 179 -12.56 19.07 -14.00
N LEU A 180 -12.05 19.02 -12.77
CA LEU A 180 -11.24 17.90 -12.29
C LEU A 180 -12.04 16.61 -12.17
N VAL A 181 -13.34 16.70 -11.85
CA VAL A 181 -14.23 15.55 -11.74
C VAL A 181 -14.55 14.98 -13.12
N ALA A 182 -15.08 15.80 -14.02
CA ALA A 182 -15.52 15.38 -15.34
C ALA A 182 -14.36 14.97 -16.26
N SER A 183 -13.14 15.47 -16.02
CA SER A 183 -11.95 15.12 -16.78
C SER A 183 -11.12 13.97 -16.18
N SER A 184 -11.52 13.44 -15.02
CA SER A 184 -10.92 12.26 -14.41
C SER A 184 -11.71 10.99 -14.75
N ALA A 185 -11.01 9.88 -14.96
CA ALA A 185 -11.60 8.60 -15.31
C ALA A 185 -11.98 7.73 -14.09
N CYS A 186 -11.53 8.09 -12.88
CA CYS A 186 -11.95 7.46 -11.63
C CYS A 186 -13.49 7.46 -11.49
N ASN A 187 -14.03 6.43 -10.85
CA ASN A 187 -15.46 6.17 -10.77
C ASN A 187 -16.10 6.67 -9.47
N PHE A 188 -15.57 7.74 -8.90
CA PHE A 188 -16.06 8.34 -7.65
C PHE A 188 -17.27 9.25 -7.86
N TYR A 189 -17.49 9.70 -9.09
CA TYR A 189 -18.54 10.63 -9.48
C TYR A 189 -19.18 10.17 -10.79
N LEU A 190 -20.52 10.15 -10.86
CA LEU A 190 -21.24 9.81 -12.09
C LEU A 190 -22.26 10.87 -12.47
N GLY A 191 -21.99 11.53 -13.61
CA GLY A 191 -22.84 12.61 -14.11
C GLY A 191 -22.79 13.88 -13.26
N VAL A 192 -21.79 14.01 -12.40
CA VAL A 192 -21.58 15.14 -11.49
C VAL A 192 -20.39 15.95 -12.00
N ASP A 193 -20.49 17.28 -11.97
CA ASP A 193 -19.36 18.17 -12.24
C ASP A 193 -18.65 18.61 -10.94
N GLN A 194 -17.47 19.23 -11.07
CA GLN A 194 -16.67 19.62 -9.92
C GLN A 194 -17.43 20.57 -8.97
N HIS A 195 -18.13 21.56 -9.52
CA HIS A 195 -18.80 22.57 -8.70
C HIS A 195 -19.99 21.98 -7.93
N GLU A 196 -20.76 21.10 -8.57
CA GLU A 196 -21.82 20.33 -7.94
C GLU A 196 -21.29 19.51 -6.76
N ALA A 197 -20.16 18.80 -6.95
CA ALA A 197 -19.55 17.98 -5.90
C ALA A 197 -19.03 18.83 -4.72
N GLU A 198 -18.28 19.91 -5.00
CA GLU A 198 -17.75 20.80 -3.97
C GLU A 198 -18.87 21.42 -3.13
N ASN A 199 -19.92 21.94 -3.79
CA ASN A 199 -21.07 22.54 -3.10
C ASN A 199 -21.83 21.52 -2.24
N PHE A 200 -22.01 20.30 -2.76
CA PHE A 200 -22.72 19.23 -2.06
C PHE A 200 -22.06 18.95 -0.71
N TYR A 201 -20.74 18.74 -0.67
CA TYR A 201 -20.06 18.47 0.61
C TYR A 201 -19.81 19.71 1.45
N ALA A 202 -19.61 20.89 0.84
CA ALA A 202 -19.51 22.14 1.59
C ALA A 202 -20.78 22.41 2.40
N SER A 203 -21.95 22.05 1.88
CA SER A 203 -23.24 22.21 2.57
C SER A 203 -23.43 21.29 3.78
N MET A 204 -22.63 20.22 3.89
CA MET A 204 -22.68 19.25 4.99
C MET A 204 -21.71 19.58 6.13
N LYS A 205 -20.72 20.44 5.88
CA LYS A 205 -19.71 20.79 6.86
C LYS A 205 -20.32 21.62 7.99
N ASP A 206 -20.23 21.11 9.20
CA ASP A 206 -20.39 21.90 10.41
C ASP A 206 -19.01 22.43 10.84
N THR A 207 -18.83 23.75 10.78
CA THR A 207 -17.54 24.39 11.14
C THR A 207 -17.31 24.47 12.65
N ASP A 208 -18.36 24.26 13.44
CA ASP A 208 -18.29 24.28 14.91
C ASP A 208 -18.04 22.87 15.49
N ASP A 209 -18.14 21.82 14.68
CA ASP A 209 -17.86 20.45 15.08
C ASP A 209 -16.34 20.23 15.27
N THR A 210 -15.96 19.86 16.48
CA THR A 210 -14.57 19.57 16.85
C THR A 210 -14.14 18.14 16.53
N THR A 211 -15.08 17.26 16.20
CA THR A 211 -14.88 15.84 15.85
C THR A 211 -15.56 15.50 14.52
N PRO A 212 -15.25 16.22 13.42
CA PRO A 212 -15.99 16.08 12.18
C PRO A 212 -15.74 14.71 11.53
N ILE A 213 -16.83 14.10 11.04
CA ILE A 213 -16.75 12.88 10.23
C ILE A 213 -16.16 13.17 8.84
N SER A 214 -15.61 12.12 8.23
CA SER A 214 -14.99 12.20 6.89
C SER A 214 -16.05 12.18 5.78
N HIS A 215 -16.78 13.29 5.58
CA HIS A 215 -17.91 13.34 4.65
C HIS A 215 -17.61 12.76 3.26
N GLY A 216 -18.39 11.74 2.92
CA GLY A 216 -18.37 11.05 1.65
C GLY A 216 -17.14 10.17 1.41
N LEU A 217 -16.35 9.83 2.43
CA LEU A 217 -15.18 8.94 2.30
C LEU A 217 -15.49 7.62 1.57
N ASN A 218 -16.67 7.05 1.82
CA ASN A 218 -17.07 5.70 1.40
C ASN A 218 -18.32 5.70 0.50
N SER A 219 -18.41 6.64 -0.44
CA SER A 219 -19.54 6.73 -1.34
C SER A 219 -19.13 7.12 -2.76
N ARG A 220 -19.97 6.76 -3.73
CA ARG A 220 -19.95 7.36 -5.07
C ARG A 220 -21.02 8.44 -5.14
N LEU A 221 -20.67 9.65 -5.55
CA LEU A 221 -21.65 10.73 -5.75
C LEU A 221 -22.24 10.63 -7.16
N VAL A 222 -23.56 10.48 -7.26
CA VAL A 222 -24.24 10.33 -8.55
C VAL A 222 -25.32 11.39 -8.72
N LYS A 223 -25.52 11.84 -9.97
CA LYS A 223 -26.64 12.69 -10.34
C LYS A 223 -27.69 11.87 -11.08
N GLU A 224 -28.83 11.63 -10.44
CA GLU A 224 -29.97 10.93 -11.02
C GLU A 224 -31.18 11.85 -11.08
N ASN A 225 -31.75 12.02 -12.28
CA ASN A 225 -32.91 12.90 -12.51
C ASN A 225 -32.71 14.33 -11.96
N GLY A 226 -31.47 14.84 -12.00
CA GLY A 226 -31.09 16.15 -11.50
C GLY A 226 -30.87 16.25 -9.98
N ILE A 227 -30.94 15.13 -9.26
CA ILE A 227 -30.73 15.08 -7.81
C ILE A 227 -29.40 14.39 -7.51
N LEU A 228 -28.57 15.05 -6.70
CA LEU A 228 -27.32 14.48 -6.18
C LEU A 228 -27.63 13.53 -5.02
N LYS A 229 -27.08 12.32 -5.07
CA LYS A 229 -27.18 11.33 -3.98
C LYS A 229 -25.88 10.54 -3.85
N GLU A 230 -25.61 10.06 -2.65
CA GLU A 230 -24.49 9.16 -2.38
C GLU A 230 -24.93 7.70 -2.50
N GLU A 231 -24.23 6.94 -3.33
CA GLU A 231 -24.27 5.48 -3.36
C GLU A 231 -23.20 4.96 -2.38
N VAL A 232 -23.62 4.75 -1.13
CA VAL A 232 -22.73 4.34 -0.04
C VAL A 232 -22.20 2.92 -0.26
N TYR A 233 -20.90 2.74 0.00
CA TYR A 233 -20.19 1.47 -0.05
C TYR A 233 -20.46 0.65 1.22
N LYS A 234 -21.40 -0.30 1.13
CA LYS A 234 -21.83 -1.11 2.29
C LYS A 234 -22.55 -2.39 1.89
N LEU A 235 -22.81 -3.26 2.86
CA LEU A 235 -23.70 -4.40 2.69
C LEU A 235 -25.08 -3.94 2.18
N GLY A 236 -25.52 -4.53 1.06
CA GLY A 236 -26.76 -4.14 0.38
C GLY A 236 -26.72 -2.80 -0.35
N GLY A 237 -25.57 -2.10 -0.35
CA GLY A 237 -25.31 -0.89 -1.13
C GLY A 237 -24.37 -1.17 -2.32
N LEU A 238 -23.66 -0.13 -2.76
CA LEU A 238 -22.64 -0.27 -3.80
C LEU A 238 -21.48 -1.13 -3.25
N TYR A 239 -20.96 -2.05 -4.09
CA TYR A 239 -19.99 -3.08 -3.72
C TYR A 239 -20.46 -4.13 -2.69
N GLY A 240 -21.77 -4.20 -2.39
CA GLY A 240 -22.32 -5.08 -1.36
C GLY A 240 -21.92 -6.55 -1.46
N GLU A 241 -21.78 -7.11 -2.66
CA GLU A 241 -21.37 -8.52 -2.86
C GLU A 241 -19.91 -8.78 -2.41
N ALA A 242 -19.00 -7.85 -2.66
CA ALA A 242 -17.62 -7.95 -2.20
C ALA A 242 -17.54 -7.72 -0.69
N ILE A 243 -18.26 -6.70 -0.19
CA ILE A 243 -18.33 -6.35 1.23
C ILE A 243 -18.93 -7.48 2.07
N GLU A 244 -19.93 -8.20 1.57
CA GLU A 244 -20.48 -9.39 2.24
C GLU A 244 -19.40 -10.45 2.50
N LYS A 245 -18.53 -10.71 1.51
CA LYS A 245 -17.41 -11.65 1.66
C LYS A 245 -16.34 -11.14 2.61
N ILE A 246 -16.05 -9.83 2.59
CA ILE A 246 -15.14 -9.18 3.55
C ILE A 246 -15.68 -9.41 4.97
N ILE A 247 -16.95 -9.06 5.23
CA ILE A 247 -17.61 -9.27 6.52
C ILE A 247 -17.53 -10.73 6.96
N PHE A 248 -17.86 -11.67 6.06
CA PHE A 248 -17.82 -13.10 6.37
C PHE A 248 -16.45 -13.53 6.92
N TRP A 249 -15.36 -13.09 6.28
CA TRP A 249 -14.01 -13.45 6.71
C TRP A 249 -13.58 -12.75 7.99
N ILE A 250 -13.98 -11.49 8.21
CA ILE A 250 -13.73 -10.79 9.49
C ILE A 250 -14.51 -11.47 10.63
N GLU A 251 -15.74 -11.93 10.38
CA GLU A 251 -16.52 -12.70 11.37
C GLU A 251 -15.82 -14.04 11.72
N LYS A 252 -15.14 -14.67 10.76
CA LYS A 252 -14.31 -15.87 11.03
C LYS A 252 -13.04 -15.55 11.82
N ALA A 253 -12.52 -14.33 11.75
CA ALA A 253 -11.36 -13.88 12.50
C ALA A 253 -11.67 -13.62 13.99
N LEU A 254 -12.89 -13.19 14.33
CA LEU A 254 -13.29 -12.79 15.70
C LEU A 254 -12.91 -13.76 16.84
N PRO A 255 -13.03 -15.10 16.71
CA PRO A 255 -12.65 -16.03 17.77
C PRO A 255 -11.15 -16.13 18.02
N TYR A 256 -10.33 -15.56 17.13
CA TYR A 256 -8.88 -15.61 17.16
C TYR A 256 -8.23 -14.27 17.46
N ALA A 257 -9.04 -13.23 17.73
CA ALA A 257 -8.56 -11.96 18.24
C ALA A 257 -7.69 -12.18 19.50
N GLU A 258 -6.57 -11.47 19.59
CA GLU A 258 -5.58 -11.64 20.67
C GLU A 258 -6.04 -11.02 21.99
N THR A 259 -6.94 -10.03 21.92
CA THR A 259 -7.49 -9.31 23.07
C THR A 259 -8.98 -9.04 22.88
N GLU A 260 -9.70 -8.77 23.98
CA GLU A 260 -11.09 -8.31 23.92
C GLU A 260 -11.21 -6.97 23.17
N HIS A 261 -10.20 -6.10 23.30
CA HIS A 261 -10.15 -4.81 22.60
C HIS A 261 -10.04 -5.00 21.08
N GLN A 262 -9.17 -5.90 20.60
CA GLN A 262 -9.07 -6.25 19.18
C GLN A 262 -10.38 -6.87 18.66
N GLN A 263 -11.07 -7.66 19.50
CA GLN A 263 -12.38 -8.20 19.13
C GLN A 263 -13.44 -7.11 19.01
N GLN A 264 -13.43 -6.08 19.86
CA GLN A 264 -14.34 -4.93 19.77
C GLN A 264 -14.08 -4.12 18.49
N GLU A 265 -12.81 -3.90 18.16
CA GLU A 265 -12.36 -3.25 16.93
C GLU A 265 -12.89 -3.99 15.68
N LEU A 266 -12.66 -5.30 15.58
CA LEU A 266 -13.16 -6.13 14.47
C LEU A 266 -14.69 -6.08 14.35
N ASN A 267 -15.40 -6.12 15.47
CA ASN A 267 -16.87 -5.99 15.49
C ASN A 267 -17.32 -4.61 15.00
N LYS A 268 -16.59 -3.54 15.34
CA LYS A 268 -16.90 -2.19 14.89
C LYS A 268 -16.64 -2.04 13.39
N LEU A 269 -15.59 -2.65 12.86
CA LEU A 269 -15.34 -2.71 11.42
C LEU A 269 -16.45 -3.46 10.67
N ILE A 270 -16.93 -4.58 11.21
CA ILE A 270 -18.08 -5.31 10.66
C ILE A 270 -19.33 -4.40 10.67
N ALA A 271 -19.57 -3.67 11.77
CA ALA A 271 -20.71 -2.75 11.86
C ALA A 271 -20.62 -1.66 10.79
N TYR A 272 -19.44 -1.05 10.62
CA TYR A 272 -19.18 -0.07 9.57
C TYR A 272 -19.50 -0.61 8.18
N TYR A 273 -18.99 -1.80 7.82
CA TYR A 273 -19.29 -2.39 6.52
C TYR A 273 -20.77 -2.75 6.34
N LYS A 274 -21.49 -3.07 7.42
CA LYS A 274 -22.93 -3.33 7.38
C LYS A 274 -23.75 -2.05 7.15
N THR A 275 -23.38 -0.94 7.79
CA THR A 275 -24.19 0.29 7.82
C THR A 275 -23.73 1.34 6.81
N GLY A 276 -22.44 1.36 6.49
CA GLY A 276 -21.74 2.42 5.76
C GLY A 276 -21.61 3.73 6.54
N ASP A 277 -21.85 3.71 7.85
CA ASP A 277 -21.91 4.91 8.69
C ASP A 277 -20.52 5.44 9.07
N LEU A 278 -20.27 6.72 8.81
CA LEU A 278 -18.97 7.35 9.02
C LEU A 278 -18.70 7.70 10.49
N GLU A 279 -19.72 7.82 11.33
CA GLU A 279 -19.52 7.89 12.79
C GLU A 279 -19.01 6.55 13.32
N THR A 280 -19.62 5.43 12.89
CA THR A 280 -19.14 4.07 13.17
C THR A 280 -17.70 3.84 12.67
N TRP A 281 -17.32 4.44 11.53
CA TRP A 281 -15.95 4.43 11.02
C TRP A 281 -14.98 5.14 11.98
N ASP A 282 -15.33 6.33 12.46
CA ASP A 282 -14.50 7.06 13.41
C ASP A 282 -14.38 6.31 14.74
N GLU A 283 -15.47 5.72 15.25
CA GLU A 283 -15.45 4.85 16.43
C GLU A 283 -14.52 3.63 16.24
N TYR A 284 -14.53 3.00 15.05
CA TYR A 284 -13.59 1.93 14.71
C TYR A 284 -12.14 2.45 14.76
N ASN A 285 -11.86 3.61 14.18
CA ASN A 285 -10.51 4.16 14.15
C ASN A 285 -10.00 4.55 15.54
N VAL A 286 -10.86 5.03 16.43
CA VAL A 286 -10.51 5.27 17.85
C VAL A 286 -10.16 3.96 18.56
N LEU A 287 -10.95 2.89 18.35
CA LEU A 287 -10.62 1.57 18.90
C LEU A 287 -9.29 1.04 18.33
N TRP A 288 -9.13 1.11 17.01
CA TRP A 288 -7.94 0.63 16.32
C TRP A 288 -6.67 1.35 16.77
N VAL A 289 -6.69 2.68 16.85
CA VAL A 289 -5.49 3.45 17.21
C VAL A 289 -5.06 3.25 18.66
N THR A 290 -6.03 2.97 19.54
CA THR A 290 -5.76 2.67 20.96
C THR A 290 -5.36 1.22 21.19
N ASP A 291 -5.54 0.32 20.21
CA ASP A 291 -5.13 -1.08 20.30
C ASP A 291 -3.64 -1.28 20.01
N THR A 292 -2.81 -1.18 21.05
CA THR A 292 -1.33 -1.23 20.95
C THR A 292 -0.72 -2.56 21.39
N VAL A 293 -1.54 -3.44 22.00
CA VAL A 293 -1.11 -4.69 22.63
C VAL A 293 -0.90 -5.84 21.63
N PRO A 294 -1.83 -6.09 20.67
CA PRO A 294 -1.72 -7.24 19.77
C PRO A 294 -0.44 -7.29 18.96
N LEU A 295 -0.07 -8.51 18.60
CA LEU A 295 1.04 -8.77 17.71
C LEU A 295 0.58 -8.62 16.25
N VAL A 296 -0.54 -9.24 15.90
CA VAL A 296 -1.22 -9.17 14.61
C VAL A 296 -2.04 -7.89 14.54
N ASP A 297 -1.93 -7.19 13.42
CA ASP A 297 -2.65 -5.95 13.14
C ASP A 297 -3.04 -5.91 11.66
N TYR A 298 -3.93 -5.01 11.30
CA TYR A 298 -4.45 -4.94 9.95
C TYR A 298 -4.98 -3.55 9.60
N VAL A 299 -5.05 -3.29 8.30
CA VAL A 299 -5.83 -2.23 7.68
C VAL A 299 -6.80 -2.91 6.72
N ASN A 300 -8.08 -2.54 6.73
CA ASN A 300 -9.07 -3.06 5.80
C ASN A 300 -10.25 -2.07 5.70
N GLY A 301 -10.29 -1.26 4.65
CA GLY A 301 -11.28 -0.18 4.55
C GLY A 301 -11.07 0.73 3.36
N PHE A 302 -11.82 1.83 3.35
CA PHE A 302 -11.62 2.94 2.41
C PHE A 302 -10.74 3.98 3.12
N ILE A 303 -9.45 4.03 2.77
CA ILE A 303 -8.43 4.69 3.59
C ILE A 303 -7.92 5.98 2.96
N GLU A 304 -7.27 5.88 1.80
CA GLU A 304 -6.52 6.98 1.20
C GLU A 304 -7.28 7.66 0.07
N VAL A 305 -7.19 8.99 0.00
CA VAL A 305 -7.99 9.81 -0.94
C VAL A 305 -7.25 10.23 -2.20
N TYR A 306 -6.04 9.72 -2.45
CA TYR A 306 -5.22 10.10 -3.60
C TYR A 306 -5.84 9.76 -4.96
N GLY A 307 -6.74 8.77 -4.98
CA GLY A 307 -7.46 8.36 -6.18
C GLY A 307 -8.57 9.32 -6.61
N ASP A 308 -8.94 10.29 -5.76
CA ASP A 308 -9.98 11.27 -6.02
C ASP A 308 -9.36 12.63 -6.40
N PRO A 309 -9.72 13.23 -7.56
CA PRO A 309 -9.28 14.58 -7.91
C PRO A 309 -9.63 15.67 -6.89
N LEU A 310 -10.66 15.47 -6.05
CA LEU A 310 -11.06 16.40 -4.99
C LEU A 310 -10.54 16.01 -3.59
N GLY A 311 -9.88 14.86 -3.46
CA GLY A 311 -9.33 14.38 -2.18
C GLY A 311 -10.40 14.09 -1.12
N MET A 312 -11.59 13.65 -1.52
CA MET A 312 -12.72 13.33 -0.62
C MET A 312 -13.04 11.83 -0.54
N LYS A 313 -12.91 11.10 -1.65
CA LYS A 313 -13.26 9.68 -1.76
C LYS A 313 -12.04 8.82 -1.56
N ALA A 314 -12.17 7.82 -0.69
CA ALA A 314 -11.08 6.92 -0.42
C ALA A 314 -11.12 5.66 -1.29
N THR A 315 -9.94 5.25 -1.75
CA THR A 315 -9.72 3.95 -2.37
C THR A 315 -9.78 2.84 -1.32
N TRP A 316 -10.25 1.68 -1.74
CA TRP A 316 -10.27 0.49 -0.88
C TRP A 316 -8.89 -0.15 -0.84
N GLU A 317 -8.40 -0.43 0.36
CA GLU A 317 -7.12 -1.10 0.56
C GLU A 317 -7.13 -2.03 1.77
N SER A 318 -6.19 -2.97 1.79
CA SER A 318 -5.96 -3.79 2.96
C SER A 318 -4.52 -4.25 3.08
N ILE A 319 -4.05 -4.28 4.32
CA ILE A 319 -2.78 -4.86 4.72
C ILE A 319 -3.02 -5.71 5.95
N VAL A 320 -2.51 -6.94 5.93
CA VAL A 320 -2.47 -7.81 7.12
C VAL A 320 -1.02 -7.96 7.51
N ASN A 321 -0.72 -7.67 8.77
CA ASN A 321 0.65 -7.64 9.26
C ASN A 321 0.75 -8.15 10.70
N PHE A 322 1.98 -8.33 11.14
CA PHE A 322 2.29 -8.53 12.54
C PHE A 322 3.56 -7.77 12.92
N LYS A 323 3.69 -7.43 14.20
CA LYS A 323 4.83 -6.71 14.75
C LYS A 323 6.11 -7.53 14.53
N ASN A 324 7.11 -6.93 13.88
CA ASN A 324 8.46 -7.49 13.91
C ASN A 324 9.06 -7.18 15.29
N MET A 325 9.18 -8.19 16.14
CA MET A 325 9.64 -8.01 17.52
C MET A 325 11.11 -7.60 17.61
N GLU A 326 11.95 -8.06 16.68
CA GLU A 326 13.38 -7.70 16.63
C GLU A 326 13.55 -6.25 16.20
N ALA A 327 12.94 -5.86 15.08
CA ALA A 327 13.01 -4.49 14.61
C ALA A 327 12.26 -3.51 15.54
N THR A 328 11.15 -3.93 16.17
CA THR A 328 10.50 -3.11 17.20
C THR A 328 11.35 -2.96 18.45
N ARG A 329 12.20 -3.93 18.80
CA ARG A 329 13.19 -3.77 19.88
C ARG A 329 14.22 -2.71 19.50
N ARG A 330 14.69 -2.69 18.25
CA ARG A 330 15.59 -1.67 17.71
C ARG A 330 14.98 -0.26 17.85
N THR A 331 13.76 -0.06 17.35
CA THR A 331 13.07 1.24 17.44
C THR A 331 12.80 1.67 18.87
N LYS A 332 12.45 0.73 19.75
CA LYS A 332 12.26 1.01 21.19
C LYS A 332 13.55 1.50 21.86
N LEU A 333 14.69 0.85 21.61
CA LEU A 333 15.98 1.27 22.16
C LEU A 333 16.36 2.69 21.71
N ILE A 334 16.11 3.02 20.45
CA ILE A 334 16.32 4.37 19.90
C ILE A 334 15.40 5.38 20.61
N SER A 335 14.10 5.08 20.71
CA SER A 335 13.10 5.97 21.33
C SER A 335 13.34 6.20 22.83
N GLU A 336 13.71 5.16 23.59
CA GLU A 336 14.07 5.27 25.02
C GLU A 336 15.31 6.15 25.26
N ASN A 337 16.15 6.33 24.23
CA ASN A 337 17.32 7.19 24.26
C ASN A 337 17.09 8.55 23.55
N ALA A 338 15.85 8.89 23.16
CA ALA A 338 15.54 10.12 22.42
C ALA A 338 16.13 11.39 23.06
N GLN A 339 16.08 11.49 24.40
CA GLN A 339 16.65 12.64 25.11
C GLN A 339 18.17 12.74 24.93
N TRP A 340 18.88 11.60 24.89
CA TRP A 340 20.32 11.60 24.65
C TRP A 340 20.64 12.16 23.26
N PHE A 341 19.87 11.76 22.23
CA PHE A 341 20.06 12.28 20.88
C PHE A 341 19.68 13.77 20.76
N GLU A 342 18.69 14.25 21.51
CA GLU A 342 18.38 15.68 21.54
C GLU A 342 19.50 16.49 22.23
N ASP A 343 19.97 16.02 23.38
CA ASP A 343 20.99 16.69 24.18
C ASP A 343 22.33 16.77 23.45
N ASN A 344 22.70 15.73 22.70
CA ASN A 344 23.95 15.63 21.94
C ASN A 344 23.85 16.15 20.50
N SER A 345 22.68 16.70 20.10
CA SER A 345 22.48 17.22 18.74
C SER A 345 23.44 18.38 18.45
N PRO A 346 23.97 18.52 17.21
CA PRO A 346 24.88 19.60 16.85
C PRO A 346 24.19 20.97 16.75
N VAL A 347 22.84 21.02 16.81
CA VAL A 347 22.08 22.27 16.72
C VAL A 347 22.28 23.17 17.95
N ALA A 348 22.03 24.47 17.80
CA ALA A 348 22.18 25.41 18.90
C ALA A 348 21.24 25.07 20.08
N PRO A 349 21.67 25.25 21.35
CA PRO A 349 20.88 24.85 22.53
C PRO A 349 19.46 25.44 22.61
N VAL A 350 19.25 26.62 22.03
CA VAL A 350 17.92 27.26 22.00
C VAL A 350 16.89 26.46 21.19
N PHE A 351 17.35 25.73 20.19
CA PHE A 351 16.50 24.88 19.34
C PHE A 351 16.32 23.47 19.90
N LYS A 352 16.95 23.12 21.03
CA LYS A 352 16.81 21.79 21.65
C LYS A 352 15.61 21.74 22.60
N LYS A 353 14.83 20.67 22.54
CA LYS A 353 13.78 20.37 23.50
C LYS A 353 14.39 19.98 24.85
N LYS A 354 13.96 20.66 25.92
CA LYS A 354 14.37 20.33 27.30
C LYS A 354 13.92 18.94 27.76
N LYS A 355 12.80 18.47 27.20
CA LYS A 355 12.23 17.15 27.47
C LYS A 355 11.57 16.64 26.20
N VAL A 356 12.14 15.61 25.62
CA VAL A 356 11.57 14.88 24.49
C VAL A 356 10.59 13.85 25.01
N LYS A 357 9.47 13.69 24.31
CA LYS A 357 8.63 12.50 24.43
C LYS A 357 9.03 11.59 23.27
N GLY A 358 9.52 10.40 23.58
CA GLY A 358 9.84 9.42 22.55
C GLY A 358 8.61 9.11 21.70
N VAL A 359 8.78 9.09 20.39
CA VAL A 359 7.76 8.58 19.46
C VAL A 359 7.93 7.06 19.44
N THR A 360 6.85 6.31 19.60
CA THR A 360 6.91 4.85 19.51
C THR A 360 6.52 4.44 18.09
N GLY A 361 7.51 4.22 17.23
CA GLY A 361 7.30 3.61 15.90
C GLY A 361 7.24 2.08 16.01
N LYS A 362 6.32 1.45 15.27
CA LYS A 362 6.20 -0.01 15.20
C LYS A 362 6.73 -0.49 13.84
N VAL A 363 7.69 -1.41 13.86
CA VAL A 363 8.12 -2.10 12.63
C VAL A 363 7.26 -3.33 12.44
N ILE A 364 6.79 -3.56 11.22
CA ILE A 364 5.86 -4.64 10.90
C ILE A 364 6.39 -5.53 9.77
N THR A 365 6.01 -6.81 9.85
CA THR A 365 6.10 -7.77 8.75
C THR A 365 4.72 -7.88 8.12
N VAL A 366 4.62 -7.53 6.84
CA VAL A 366 3.39 -7.72 6.06
C VAL A 366 3.25 -9.18 5.64
N ALA A 367 2.08 -9.75 5.91
CA ALA A 367 1.68 -11.08 5.48
C ALA A 367 0.87 -11.04 4.17
N GLN A 368 -0.05 -10.07 4.03
CA GLN A 368 -0.91 -9.94 2.86
C GLN A 368 -1.14 -8.48 2.49
N LEU A 369 -1.10 -8.20 1.18
CA LEU A 369 -1.46 -6.91 0.57
C LEU A 369 -2.69 -7.08 -0.32
N ALA A 370 -3.57 -6.07 -0.37
CA ALA A 370 -4.69 -6.02 -1.29
C ALA A 370 -5.17 -4.58 -1.55
N GLY A 371 -6.02 -4.42 -2.57
CA GLY A 371 -6.57 -3.12 -2.95
C GLY A 371 -5.50 -2.17 -3.45
N ASP A 372 -5.56 -0.90 -3.04
CA ASP A 372 -4.58 0.13 -3.46
C ASP A 372 -3.16 -0.10 -2.91
N CYS A 373 -2.99 -1.03 -1.98
CA CYS A 373 -1.69 -1.47 -1.47
C CYS A 373 -1.10 -2.66 -2.25
N TYR A 374 -1.71 -3.12 -3.35
CA TYR A 374 -1.20 -4.24 -4.17
C TYR A 374 -1.41 -4.03 -5.68
N PRO A 375 -0.44 -4.40 -6.54
CA PRO A 375 0.92 -4.87 -6.22
C PRO A 375 1.94 -3.76 -5.93
N ALA A 376 1.66 -2.52 -6.33
CA ALA A 376 2.44 -1.37 -5.87
C ALA A 376 2.02 -1.04 -4.44
N THR A 377 2.98 -0.98 -3.51
CA THR A 377 2.69 -0.94 -2.07
C THR A 377 3.56 0.11 -1.38
N PRO A 378 3.05 0.78 -0.32
CA PRO A 378 3.88 1.69 0.48
C PRO A 378 4.94 0.92 1.29
N ILE A 379 5.97 1.64 1.74
CA ILE A 379 6.98 1.13 2.68
C ILE A 379 6.74 1.57 4.12
N GLY A 380 5.80 2.50 4.33
CA GLY A 380 5.39 2.99 5.64
C GLY A 380 4.00 3.61 5.58
N ILE A 381 3.29 3.61 6.70
CA ILE A 381 1.87 4.02 6.81
C ILE A 381 1.66 4.74 8.14
N ASN A 382 0.86 5.83 8.13
CA ASN A 382 0.55 6.59 9.33
C ASN A 382 -0.96 6.91 9.42
N LEU A 383 -1.68 6.12 10.20
CA LEU A 383 -3.14 6.14 10.29
C LEU A 383 -3.64 6.37 11.72
N PRO A 384 -4.90 6.79 11.93
CA PRO A 384 -5.90 7.14 10.90
C PRO A 384 -5.65 8.51 10.27
N ASN A 385 -6.42 8.82 9.22
CA ASN A 385 -6.35 10.10 8.49
C ASN A 385 -7.14 11.24 9.17
N ALA A 386 -8.13 10.93 10.03
CA ALA A 386 -8.91 11.94 10.73
C ALA A 386 -8.07 12.72 11.76
N ASN A 387 -7.87 14.02 11.50
CA ASN A 387 -6.98 14.87 12.32
C ASN A 387 -7.43 14.97 13.78
N TRP A 388 -8.74 14.99 14.06
CA TRP A 388 -9.24 15.06 15.43
C TRP A 388 -8.90 13.78 16.21
N ILE A 389 -9.03 12.61 15.58
CA ILE A 389 -8.64 11.32 16.19
C ILE A 389 -7.14 11.31 16.46
N ARG A 390 -6.31 11.76 15.49
CA ARG A 390 -4.85 11.86 15.67
C ARG A 390 -4.47 12.74 16.86
N LYS A 391 -5.16 13.87 17.01
CA LYS A 391 -4.92 14.85 18.07
C LYS A 391 -5.35 14.32 19.45
N GLU A 392 -6.48 13.64 19.54
CA GLU A 392 -7.10 13.26 20.82
C GLU A 392 -6.74 11.84 21.27
N HIS A 393 -6.57 10.92 20.33
CA HIS A 393 -6.37 9.49 20.58
C HIS A 393 -5.01 8.96 20.07
N GLY A 394 -4.31 9.73 19.23
CA GLY A 394 -3.00 9.38 18.68
C GLY A 394 -3.07 8.79 17.27
N SER A 395 -1.94 8.30 16.78
CA SER A 395 -1.82 7.61 15.48
C SER A 395 -0.91 6.39 15.59
N LYS A 396 -1.04 5.45 14.65
CA LYS A 396 -0.11 4.35 14.43
C LYS A 396 0.72 4.65 13.19
N SER A 397 2.00 4.93 13.39
CA SER A 397 3.00 5.00 12.32
C SER A 397 3.78 3.70 12.28
N VAL A 398 3.85 3.09 11.09
CA VAL A 398 4.49 1.78 10.88
C VAL A 398 5.44 1.79 9.69
N THR A 399 6.54 1.05 9.82
CA THR A 399 7.50 0.78 8.74
C THR A 399 7.40 -0.69 8.34
N ILE A 400 7.35 -0.96 7.03
CA ILE A 400 7.15 -2.30 6.46
C ILE A 400 8.48 -2.90 6.02
N GLU A 401 9.17 -3.56 6.94
CA GLU A 401 10.57 -3.96 6.75
C GLU A 401 10.74 -5.12 5.76
N ASN A 402 9.82 -6.08 5.71
CA ASN A 402 9.97 -7.20 4.78
C ASN A 402 9.74 -6.80 3.31
N ILE A 403 9.08 -5.67 3.07
CA ILE A 403 8.95 -5.08 1.74
C ILE A 403 10.21 -4.28 1.38
N THR A 404 10.71 -3.42 2.28
CA THR A 404 11.97 -2.68 2.04
C THR A 404 13.13 -3.64 1.81
N TYR A 405 13.20 -4.72 2.60
CA TYR A 405 14.18 -5.79 2.42
C TYR A 405 14.10 -6.43 1.03
N ALA A 406 12.89 -6.72 0.52
CA ALA A 406 12.73 -7.28 -0.82
C ALA A 406 13.22 -6.33 -1.92
N TYR A 407 13.01 -5.02 -1.76
CA TYR A 407 13.57 -4.02 -2.67
C TYR A 407 15.10 -4.00 -2.62
N ASP A 408 15.69 -3.99 -1.43
CA ASP A 408 17.14 -4.00 -1.24
C ASP A 408 17.78 -5.21 -1.93
N GLN A 409 17.22 -6.42 -1.72
CA GLN A 409 17.77 -7.64 -2.30
C GLN A 409 17.76 -7.63 -3.84
N VAL A 410 16.69 -7.11 -4.46
CA VAL A 410 16.64 -6.98 -5.93
C VAL A 410 17.61 -5.90 -6.43
N MET A 411 17.81 -4.81 -5.66
CA MET A 411 18.76 -3.76 -6.01
C MET A 411 20.21 -4.26 -5.99
N LEU A 412 20.59 -5.07 -4.99
CA LEU A 412 21.91 -5.68 -4.89
C LEU A 412 22.27 -6.55 -6.12
N GLU A 413 21.27 -7.17 -6.75
CA GLU A 413 21.45 -8.05 -7.93
C GLU A 413 21.23 -7.32 -9.28
N SER A 414 20.90 -6.03 -9.25
CA SER A 414 20.48 -5.29 -10.46
C SER A 414 21.61 -4.80 -11.37
N GLY A 415 22.87 -4.90 -10.92
CA GLY A 415 24.04 -4.28 -11.56
C GLY A 415 24.17 -2.77 -11.34
N PHE A 416 23.22 -2.14 -10.62
CA PHE A 416 23.27 -0.71 -10.33
C PHE A 416 24.51 -0.31 -9.54
N LEU A 417 24.85 -1.07 -8.49
CA LEU A 417 26.07 -0.82 -7.72
C LEU A 417 27.32 -1.01 -8.56
N ASP A 418 27.29 -1.90 -9.55
CA ASP A 418 28.45 -2.13 -10.41
C ASP A 418 28.79 -0.96 -11.31
N GLU A 419 27.75 -0.23 -11.75
CA GLU A 419 27.87 0.96 -12.59
C GLU A 419 28.21 2.23 -11.79
N PHE A 420 27.62 2.39 -10.61
CA PHE A 420 27.60 3.69 -9.90
C PHE A 420 28.40 3.75 -8.60
N ALA A 421 28.77 2.63 -7.99
CA ALA A 421 29.65 2.67 -6.81
C ALA A 421 31.06 3.12 -7.21
N TYR A 422 31.73 3.85 -6.32
CA TYR A 422 33.05 4.41 -6.57
C TYR A 422 34.13 3.32 -6.70
N ASN A 423 34.06 2.27 -5.88
CA ASN A 423 35.00 1.15 -5.90
C ASN A 423 34.40 -0.15 -5.35
N GLU A 424 35.15 -1.26 -5.41
CA GLU A 424 34.71 -2.57 -4.89
C GLU A 424 34.53 -2.60 -3.37
N ASP A 425 35.36 -1.88 -2.61
CA ASP A 425 35.25 -1.83 -1.15
C ASP A 425 33.89 -1.26 -0.71
N GLU A 426 33.41 -0.19 -1.38
CA GLU A 426 32.08 0.40 -1.16
C GLU A 426 30.96 -0.59 -1.51
N LYS A 427 31.10 -1.34 -2.61
CA LYS A 427 30.13 -2.38 -2.99
C LYS A 427 30.03 -3.48 -1.94
N GLU A 428 31.16 -3.92 -1.40
CA GLU A 428 31.21 -4.94 -0.35
C GLU A 428 30.56 -4.44 0.95
N LEU A 429 30.79 -3.18 1.33
CA LEU A 429 30.12 -2.55 2.48
C LEU A 429 28.61 -2.47 2.28
N ILE A 430 28.13 -1.99 1.13
CA ILE A 430 26.69 -1.90 0.84
C ILE A 430 26.05 -3.30 0.84
N LYS A 431 26.70 -4.31 0.23
CA LYS A 431 26.20 -5.70 0.26
C LYS A 431 26.11 -6.27 1.67
N LYS A 432 27.03 -5.88 2.56
CA LYS A 432 27.11 -6.40 3.93
C LYS A 432 26.18 -5.67 4.89
N TYR A 433 26.07 -4.35 4.77
CA TYR A 433 25.45 -3.49 5.78
C TYR A 433 24.27 -2.65 5.27
N GLY A 434 24.13 -2.47 3.95
CA GLY A 434 23.21 -1.50 3.35
C GLY A 434 21.76 -1.64 3.82
N SER A 435 21.24 -2.88 3.94
CA SER A 435 19.86 -3.06 4.41
C SER A 435 19.68 -2.71 5.90
N VAL A 436 20.67 -3.07 6.73
CA VAL A 436 20.64 -2.75 8.18
C VAL A 436 20.74 -1.24 8.39
N THR A 437 21.64 -0.57 7.67
CA THR A 437 21.85 0.88 7.81
C THR A 437 20.75 1.69 7.16
N SER A 438 20.15 1.22 6.06
CA SER A 438 18.95 1.81 5.45
C SER A 438 17.77 1.78 6.43
N ASN A 439 17.47 0.62 7.02
CA ASN A 439 16.41 0.51 8.02
C ASN A 439 16.69 1.36 9.27
N LEU A 440 17.94 1.39 9.75
CA LEU A 440 18.33 2.21 10.90
C LEU A 440 18.26 3.72 10.60
N HIS A 441 18.62 4.14 9.39
CA HIS A 441 18.46 5.52 8.93
C HIS A 441 16.99 5.92 8.96
N THR A 442 16.10 5.11 8.39
CA THR A 442 14.65 5.36 8.42
C THR A 442 14.13 5.40 9.86
N ASP A 443 14.56 4.48 10.73
CA ASP A 443 14.16 4.51 12.14
C ASP A 443 14.58 5.83 12.82
N LEU A 444 15.80 6.32 12.58
CA LEU A 444 16.27 7.59 13.13
C LEU A 444 15.50 8.79 12.55
N HIS A 445 15.26 8.80 11.23
CA HIS A 445 14.53 9.85 10.53
C HIS A 445 13.11 10.01 11.10
N GLU A 446 12.36 8.91 11.16
CA GLU A 446 10.95 8.90 11.54
C GLU A 446 10.74 9.09 13.04
N ILE A 447 11.53 8.41 13.87
CA ILE A 447 11.30 8.36 15.33
C ILE A 447 11.87 9.59 16.02
N LEU A 448 13.03 10.07 15.55
CA LEU A 448 13.78 11.13 16.21
C LEU A 448 13.98 12.36 15.33
N GLY A 449 14.17 12.19 14.02
CA GLY A 449 14.41 13.29 13.07
C GLY A 449 13.28 14.31 13.14
N HIS A 450 12.06 13.93 12.72
CA HIS A 450 10.89 14.81 12.81
C HIS A 450 10.58 15.25 14.25
N GLY A 451 10.74 14.34 15.22
CA GLY A 451 10.45 14.60 16.63
C GLY A 451 11.45 15.51 17.36
N SER A 452 12.63 15.74 16.80
CA SER A 452 13.71 16.53 17.42
C SER A 452 13.52 18.03 17.23
N GLY A 453 14.14 18.80 18.11
CA GLY A 453 14.17 20.25 18.02
C GLY A 453 12.85 20.96 18.34
N GLN A 454 12.92 22.28 18.49
CA GLN A 454 11.78 23.17 18.73
C GLN A 454 11.94 24.50 18.01
N LEU A 455 10.82 25.10 17.61
CA LEU A 455 10.79 26.47 17.10
C LEU A 455 11.00 27.51 18.21
N LEU A 456 11.46 28.69 17.82
CA LEU A 456 11.50 29.85 18.72
C LEU A 456 10.08 30.35 19.00
N PRO A 457 9.81 30.91 20.19
CA PRO A 457 8.52 31.51 20.50
C PRO A 457 8.11 32.56 19.45
N GLY A 458 6.89 32.45 18.92
CA GLY A 458 6.33 33.38 17.94
C GLY A 458 6.65 33.08 16.47
N VAL A 459 7.39 32.00 16.19
CA VAL A 459 7.58 31.50 14.81
C VAL A 459 6.42 30.58 14.45
N SER A 460 5.83 30.78 13.26
CA SER A 460 4.77 29.93 12.72
C SER A 460 5.37 28.68 12.06
N ASP A 461 4.72 27.53 12.24
CA ASP A 461 5.08 26.27 11.56
C ASP A 461 5.02 26.41 10.03
N ASP A 462 4.16 27.29 9.53
CA ASP A 462 3.96 27.56 8.10
C ASP A 462 4.89 28.65 7.54
N ALA A 463 5.85 29.16 8.32
CA ALA A 463 6.73 30.24 7.91
C ALA A 463 7.49 29.93 6.60
N LEU A 464 7.74 28.65 6.32
CA LEU A 464 8.46 28.17 5.15
C LEU A 464 7.57 27.96 3.91
N LYS A 465 6.24 27.97 4.07
CA LYS A 465 5.26 27.79 2.98
C LYS A 465 5.61 26.59 2.10
N ASN A 466 5.77 26.81 0.79
CA ASN A 466 6.06 25.79 -0.22
C ASN A 466 7.42 25.09 -0.04
N TYR A 467 8.30 25.60 0.82
CA TYR A 467 9.58 24.96 1.14
C TYR A 467 9.52 24.09 2.40
N HIS A 468 8.41 24.12 3.14
CA HIS A 468 8.28 23.44 4.43
C HIS A 468 8.61 21.95 4.30
N SER A 469 7.91 21.21 3.44
CA SER A 469 8.10 19.76 3.30
C SER A 469 9.54 19.42 2.93
N THR A 470 10.10 20.03 1.89
CA THR A 470 11.48 19.74 1.46
C THR A 470 12.51 19.98 2.57
N LEU A 471 12.37 21.08 3.33
CA LEU A 471 13.30 21.42 4.40
C LEU A 471 13.11 20.55 5.64
N GLU A 472 11.88 20.14 5.94
CA GLU A 472 11.57 19.26 7.06
C GLU A 472 12.12 17.83 6.82
N GLU A 473 11.94 17.28 5.63
CA GLU A 473 12.54 16.00 5.22
C GLU A 473 14.08 16.08 5.26
N THR A 474 14.65 17.14 4.69
CA THR A 474 16.12 17.37 4.71
C THR A 474 16.65 17.41 6.14
N ARG A 475 15.91 18.02 7.07
CA ARG A 475 16.30 18.11 8.48
C ARG A 475 16.29 16.74 9.16
N ALA A 476 15.26 15.92 8.91
CA ALA A 476 15.15 14.58 9.47
C ALA A 476 16.21 13.63 8.89
N ASP A 477 16.50 13.71 7.60
CA ASP A 477 17.62 12.97 6.96
C ASP A 477 18.97 13.38 7.55
N LEU A 478 19.24 14.69 7.69
CA LEU A 478 20.50 15.16 8.29
C LEU A 478 20.65 14.68 9.74
N PHE A 479 19.56 14.60 10.50
CA PHE A 479 19.58 14.04 11.84
C PHE A 479 20.00 12.56 11.82
N ALA A 480 19.38 11.76 10.95
CA ALA A 480 19.69 10.34 10.80
C ALA A 480 21.13 10.12 10.33
N LEU A 481 21.56 10.82 9.28
CA LEU A 481 22.92 10.75 8.73
C LEU A 481 23.99 11.22 9.73
N TYR A 482 23.69 12.21 10.57
CA TYR A 482 24.61 12.64 11.62
C TYR A 482 24.82 11.53 12.66
N TYR A 483 23.73 10.89 13.10
CA TYR A 483 23.80 9.90 14.18
C TYR A 483 24.15 8.49 13.75
N ILE A 484 23.99 8.12 12.47
CA ILE A 484 24.26 6.75 12.01
C ILE A 484 25.73 6.35 12.22
N TYR A 485 26.65 7.31 12.25
CA TYR A 485 28.08 7.10 12.55
C TYR A 485 28.42 7.09 14.05
N ASP A 486 27.45 7.32 14.94
CA ASP A 486 27.71 7.49 16.37
C ASP A 486 27.91 6.14 17.08
N GLN A 487 28.98 6.03 17.88
CA GLN A 487 29.29 4.86 18.70
C GLN A 487 28.12 4.46 19.61
N LYS A 488 27.26 5.40 19.99
CA LYS A 488 26.05 5.15 20.77
C LYS A 488 25.16 4.09 20.13
N LEU A 489 25.06 4.02 18.80
CA LEU A 489 24.22 3.03 18.12
C LEU A 489 24.79 1.61 18.24
N VAL A 490 26.12 1.48 18.27
CA VAL A 490 26.80 0.21 18.55
C VAL A 490 26.63 -0.18 20.03
N ASP A 491 26.76 0.79 20.94
CA ASP A 491 26.59 0.57 22.39
C ASP A 491 25.15 0.15 22.75
N LEU A 492 24.16 0.64 21.99
CA LEU A 492 22.76 0.21 22.09
C LEU A 492 22.50 -1.15 21.43
N GLY A 493 23.45 -1.68 20.67
CA GLY A 493 23.32 -2.93 19.92
C GLY A 493 22.38 -2.85 18.72
N VAL A 494 22.14 -1.64 18.18
CA VAL A 494 21.29 -1.42 17.00
C VAL A 494 22.10 -1.28 15.70
N LEU A 495 23.41 -1.09 15.82
CA LEU A 495 24.38 -1.13 14.73
C LEU A 495 25.48 -2.15 15.10
N PRO A 496 25.91 -3.05 14.18
CA PRO A 496 26.88 -4.09 14.53
C PRO A 496 28.27 -3.52 14.84
N GLU A 497 28.73 -2.53 14.08
CA GLU A 497 29.99 -1.82 14.26
C GLU A 497 29.93 -0.45 13.56
N VAL A 498 30.76 0.51 13.97
CA VAL A 498 30.77 1.87 13.40
C VAL A 498 31.08 1.85 11.91
N ASP A 499 31.92 0.91 11.47
CA ASP A 499 32.28 0.74 10.05
C ASP A 499 31.08 0.39 9.17
N ALA A 500 29.98 -0.10 9.73
CA ALA A 500 28.75 -0.33 8.98
C ALA A 500 28.09 0.97 8.49
N ALA A 501 28.38 2.12 9.12
CA ALA A 501 27.85 3.42 8.73
C ALA A 501 28.61 4.08 7.56
N LYS A 502 29.80 3.56 7.22
CA LYS A 502 30.62 4.00 6.08
C LYS A 502 29.90 3.72 4.77
#